data_AF-A0A833SBR8-F1
#
_entry.id   AF-A0A833SBR8-F1
#
_cell.length_a   1.000
_cell.length_b   1.000
_cell.length_c   1.000
_cell.angle_alpha   90.00
_cell.angle_beta   90.00
_cell.angle_gamma   90.00
#
_symmetry.space_group_name_H-M   'P 1'
#
loop_
_entity.id
_entity.type
_entity.pdbx_description
1 polymer ?
#
loop_
_entity_poly.entity_id
_entity_poly.type
_entity_poly.pdbx_seq_one_letter_code
_entity_poly.pdbx_strand_id
1 'polypeptide(L)'
;MIRVYHSEFYFSRISTRNISFTVRKFNDLWAQRPLTRYLPIKSESLDLRHHIETAGHQLPLIHDVTVDTTSCSGYLSKMSKKFHHWNKRWFVFDRKRKTLSYYSDSSSRKARGVIYFQSIEEVYVDHMNTVRSPQPSLTFIIKTSSRLYHLMAPSPEAMRVWVDVVFTGAEGYHEFDHGI
;
A
#
# COMPACT_ATOMS: atom_id res chain seq x y z
N MET A 1 9.65 10.84 22.10
CA MET A 1 8.69 11.85 21.61
C MET A 1 8.52 11.68 20.08
N ILE A 2 8.06 10.49 19.65
CA ILE A 2 8.08 10.02 18.23
C ILE A 2 6.64 9.83 17.75
N ARG A 3 5.85 10.90 17.83
CA ARG A 3 4.51 10.98 17.24
C ARG A 3 4.39 12.41 16.74
N VAL A 4 4.25 12.58 15.43
CA VAL A 4 3.71 13.74 14.67
C VAL A 4 4.31 13.79 13.25
N TYR A 5 5.54 13.34 13.02
CA TYR A 5 6.20 13.54 11.71
C TYR A 5 5.63 12.74 10.52
N HIS A 6 5.08 11.54 10.71
CA HIS A 6 4.69 10.71 9.57
C HIS A 6 3.32 11.08 8.96
N SER A 7 2.40 11.64 9.74
CA SER A 7 1.13 12.18 9.23
C SER A 7 1.32 13.54 8.57
N GLU A 8 2.16 14.41 9.13
CA GLU A 8 2.44 15.72 8.54
C GLU A 8 3.25 15.61 7.26
N PHE A 9 4.08 14.58 7.07
CA PHE A 9 4.77 14.39 5.79
C PHE A 9 3.82 13.87 4.69
N TYR A 10 2.84 13.04 5.05
CA TYR A 10 1.73 12.70 4.16
C TYR A 10 0.90 13.94 3.79
N PHE A 11 0.71 14.88 4.74
CA PHE A 11 -0.13 16.08 4.58
C PHE A 11 0.58 17.29 3.93
N SER A 12 1.88 17.50 4.17
CA SER A 12 2.63 18.69 3.74
C SER A 12 3.05 18.67 2.28
N ARG A 13 3.18 17.49 1.65
CA ARG A 13 3.37 17.37 0.19
C ARG A 13 2.08 17.65 -0.61
N ILE A 14 0.94 17.83 0.07
CA ILE A 14 -0.39 18.05 -0.53
C ILE A 14 -0.63 19.55 -0.84
N SER A 15 0.18 20.47 -0.31
CA SER A 15 -0.05 21.91 -0.49
C SER A 15 0.76 22.52 -1.64
N THR A 16 0.52 22.11 -2.88
CA THR A 16 0.70 23.01 -4.04
C THR A 16 -0.23 22.67 -5.20
N ARG A 17 -1.26 23.52 -5.34
CA ARG A 17 -2.07 23.85 -6.54
C ARG A 17 -3.07 22.80 -7.09
N ASN A 18 -4.33 23.25 -7.11
CA ASN A 18 -5.52 22.76 -7.85
C ASN A 18 -5.89 21.28 -7.70
N ILE A 19 -6.40 20.95 -6.52
CA ILE A 19 -6.92 19.62 -6.19
C ILE A 19 -8.41 19.52 -6.53
N SER A 20 -8.79 18.49 -7.29
CA SER A 20 -10.18 18.15 -7.64
C SER A 20 -11.01 17.73 -6.40
N PHE A 21 -12.33 17.93 -6.46
CA PHE A 21 -13.25 17.70 -5.33
C PHE A 21 -13.17 16.27 -4.75
N THR A 22 -12.98 15.25 -5.58
CA THR A 22 -12.87 13.85 -5.16
C THR A 22 -11.62 13.60 -4.31
N VAL A 23 -10.49 14.25 -4.65
CA VAL A 23 -9.23 14.12 -3.89
C VAL A 23 -9.34 14.85 -2.55
N ARG A 24 -10.06 15.98 -2.47
CA ARG A 24 -10.34 16.66 -1.20
C ARG A 24 -11.12 15.77 -0.22
N LYS A 25 -12.17 15.13 -0.70
CA LYS A 25 -12.99 14.22 0.12
C LYS A 25 -12.21 12.97 0.57
N PHE A 26 -11.27 12.52 -0.25
CA PHE A 26 -10.33 11.45 0.11
C PHE A 26 -9.37 11.93 1.21
N ASN A 27 -8.79 13.13 1.08
CA ASN A 27 -7.90 13.74 2.09
C ASN A 27 -8.59 13.88 3.46
N ASP A 28 -9.86 14.27 3.49
CA ASP A 28 -10.62 14.41 4.74
C ASP A 28 -10.78 13.07 5.48
N LEU A 29 -10.89 11.96 4.76
CA LEU A 29 -11.05 10.62 5.35
C LEU A 29 -9.75 10.09 5.99
N TRP A 30 -8.58 10.51 5.50
CA TRP A 30 -7.30 10.15 6.11
C TRP A 30 -6.90 11.10 7.24
N ALA A 31 -7.26 12.39 7.17
CA ALA A 31 -6.94 13.37 8.22
C ALA A 31 -7.55 13.03 9.59
N GLN A 32 -8.59 12.19 9.63
CA GLN A 32 -9.34 11.84 10.84
C GLN A 32 -8.84 10.57 11.56
N ARG A 33 -7.77 9.91 11.07
CA ARG A 33 -7.28 8.67 11.70
C ARG A 33 -6.20 8.97 12.76
N PRO A 34 -6.26 8.34 13.95
CA PRO A 34 -5.25 8.54 14.98
C PRO A 34 -3.87 8.08 14.50
N LEU A 35 -2.83 8.86 14.86
CA LEU A 35 -1.44 8.69 14.42
C LEU A 35 -0.86 7.28 14.65
N THR A 36 -1.38 6.57 15.66
CA THR A 36 -1.00 5.20 15.99
C THR A 36 -1.33 4.17 14.91
N ARG A 37 -2.22 4.51 13.96
CA ARG A 37 -2.52 3.68 12.79
C ARG A 37 -1.49 3.79 11.66
N TYR A 38 -0.49 4.67 11.80
CA TYR A 38 0.56 4.91 10.81
C TYR A 38 1.95 4.46 11.27
N LEU A 39 2.04 3.51 12.20
CA LEU A 39 3.31 2.88 12.55
C LEU A 39 3.31 1.42 12.06
N PRO A 40 4.39 0.92 11.42
CA PRO A 40 4.52 -0.48 11.07
C PRO A 40 4.39 -1.36 12.31
N ILE A 41 3.49 -2.35 12.27
CA ILE A 41 3.27 -3.25 13.40
C ILE A 41 4.07 -4.53 13.17
N LYS A 42 5.27 -4.57 13.77
CA LYS A 42 6.20 -5.71 13.66
C LYS A 42 5.80 -6.95 14.47
N SER A 43 4.71 -6.88 15.24
CA SER A 43 4.31 -8.01 16.09
C SER A 43 3.92 -9.22 15.26
N GLU A 44 4.57 -10.36 15.52
CA GLU A 44 4.21 -11.64 14.92
C GLU A 44 2.81 -12.12 15.33
N SER A 45 2.31 -11.64 16.48
CA SER A 45 0.98 -11.95 17.01
C SER A 45 -0.16 -11.07 16.45
N LEU A 46 0.13 -10.13 15.54
CA LEU A 46 -0.90 -9.29 14.93
C LEU A 46 -1.95 -10.16 14.23
N ASP A 47 -3.23 -9.89 14.44
CA ASP A 47 -4.29 -10.38 13.56
C ASP A 47 -4.52 -9.34 12.47
N LEU A 48 -4.09 -9.65 11.24
CA LEU A 48 -4.15 -8.72 10.11
C LEU A 48 -5.58 -8.33 9.80
N ARG A 49 -6.51 -9.29 9.76
CA ARG A 49 -7.91 -9.03 9.44
C ARG A 49 -8.51 -8.08 10.46
N HIS A 50 -8.36 -8.41 11.74
CA HIS A 50 -8.88 -7.56 12.81
C HIS A 50 -8.27 -6.15 12.75
N HIS A 51 -6.96 -6.05 12.54
CA HIS A 51 -6.29 -4.76 12.40
C HIS A 51 -6.90 -3.91 11.28
N ILE A 52 -7.10 -4.48 10.09
CA ILE A 52 -7.68 -3.79 8.94
C ILE A 52 -9.15 -3.41 9.19
N GLU A 53 -9.94 -4.25 9.85
CA GLU A 53 -11.31 -3.89 10.26
C GLU A 53 -11.29 -2.71 11.26
N THR A 54 -10.40 -2.72 12.25
CA THR A 54 -10.25 -1.60 13.20
C THR A 54 -9.74 -0.32 12.55
N ALA A 55 -9.09 -0.40 11.38
CA ALA A 55 -8.72 0.77 10.57
C ALA A 55 -9.92 1.40 9.83
N GLY A 56 -11.10 0.77 9.90
CA GLY A 56 -12.37 1.28 9.37
C GLY A 56 -12.80 0.62 8.06
N HIS A 57 -12.21 -0.51 7.67
CA HIS A 57 -12.57 -1.22 6.45
C HIS A 57 -13.69 -2.24 6.70
N GLN A 58 -14.77 -2.14 5.94
CA GLN A 58 -15.87 -3.11 5.95
C GLN A 58 -15.55 -4.27 5.02
N LEU A 59 -14.56 -5.11 5.39
CA LEU A 59 -14.05 -6.20 4.55
C LEU A 59 -15.11 -7.12 3.92
N PRO A 60 -16.22 -7.48 4.59
CA PRO A 60 -17.27 -8.30 3.96
C PRO A 60 -17.90 -7.69 2.70
N LEU A 61 -17.82 -6.36 2.53
CA LEU A 61 -18.39 -5.64 1.39
C LEU A 61 -17.36 -5.38 0.27
N ILE A 62 -16.09 -5.70 0.50
CA ILE A 62 -14.99 -5.41 -0.44
C ILE A 62 -14.58 -6.71 -1.13
N HIS A 63 -15.22 -7.04 -2.25
CA HIS A 63 -15.02 -8.33 -2.95
C HIS A 63 -13.70 -8.45 -3.72
N ASP A 64 -13.00 -7.33 -3.96
CA ASP A 64 -11.75 -7.29 -4.72
C ASP A 64 -10.54 -7.85 -3.96
N VAL A 65 -10.67 -8.01 -2.64
CA VAL A 65 -9.61 -8.46 -1.74
C VAL A 65 -10.13 -9.52 -0.77
N THR A 66 -9.29 -10.49 -0.45
CA THR A 66 -9.54 -11.46 0.62
C THR A 66 -8.48 -11.25 1.68
N VAL A 67 -8.92 -10.97 2.91
CA VAL A 67 -8.03 -10.76 4.06
C VAL A 67 -8.36 -11.76 5.16
N ASP A 68 -7.34 -12.48 5.60
CA ASP A 68 -7.36 -13.35 6.77
C ASP A 68 -6.39 -12.83 7.85
N THR A 69 -6.19 -13.60 8.91
CA THR A 69 -5.38 -13.22 10.08
C THR A 69 -3.90 -12.97 9.74
N THR A 70 -3.39 -13.52 8.64
CA THR A 70 -1.98 -13.46 8.26
C THR A 70 -1.72 -13.09 6.80
N SER A 71 -2.75 -13.05 5.96
CA SER A 71 -2.62 -12.83 4.53
C SER A 71 -3.66 -11.87 3.97
N CYS A 72 -3.30 -11.21 2.88
CA CYS A 72 -4.21 -10.44 2.04
C CYS A 72 -3.90 -10.77 0.58
N SER A 73 -4.93 -11.05 -0.21
CA SER A 73 -4.77 -11.40 -1.61
C SER A 73 -5.85 -10.79 -2.49
N GLY A 74 -5.52 -10.56 -3.76
CA GLY A 74 -6.39 -9.82 -4.68
C GLY A 74 -5.68 -9.45 -5.98
N TYR A 75 -6.46 -9.05 -6.98
CA TYR A 75 -5.89 -8.58 -8.24
C TYR A 75 -5.49 -7.11 -8.19
N LEU A 76 -4.29 -6.81 -8.68
CA LEU A 76 -3.83 -5.46 -8.97
C LEU A 76 -3.31 -5.38 -10.41
N SER A 77 -3.46 -4.22 -11.03
CA SER A 77 -2.77 -3.93 -12.29
C SER A 77 -1.39 -3.36 -11.99
N LYS A 78 -0.34 -4.06 -12.41
CA LYS A 78 1.05 -3.67 -12.19
C LYS A 78 1.68 -3.14 -13.48
N MET A 79 2.36 -2.01 -13.39
CA MET A 79 3.14 -1.49 -14.50
C MET A 79 4.42 -2.32 -14.74
N SER A 80 4.66 -2.68 -16.00
CA SER A 80 5.90 -3.30 -16.45
C SER A 80 7.05 -2.30 -16.45
N LYS A 81 8.24 -2.72 -16.00
CA LYS A 81 9.44 -1.85 -15.99
C LYS A 81 9.97 -1.58 -17.41
N LYS A 82 9.86 -2.57 -18.31
CA LYS A 82 10.46 -2.50 -19.65
C LYS A 82 9.57 -1.79 -20.66
N PHE A 83 8.28 -2.09 -20.64
CA PHE A 83 7.34 -1.66 -21.67
C PHE A 83 6.27 -0.69 -21.15
N HIS A 84 6.27 -0.40 -19.84
CA HIS A 84 5.31 0.53 -19.23
C HIS A 84 3.82 0.16 -19.37
N HIS A 85 3.50 -1.03 -19.88
CA HIS A 85 2.15 -1.56 -19.93
C HIS A 85 1.66 -2.07 -18.57
N TRP A 86 0.37 -1.90 -18.32
CA TRP A 86 -0.31 -2.36 -17.12
C TRP A 86 -0.74 -3.82 -17.28
N ASN A 87 -0.36 -4.66 -16.32
CA ASN A 87 -0.60 -6.09 -16.35
C ASN A 87 -1.39 -6.49 -15.11
N LYS A 88 -2.56 -7.12 -15.29
CA LYS A 88 -3.30 -7.73 -14.17
C LYS A 88 -2.49 -8.87 -13.57
N ARG A 89 -2.25 -8.84 -12.26
CA ARG A 89 -1.50 -9.84 -11.50
C ARG A 89 -2.21 -10.12 -10.18
N TRP A 90 -2.16 -11.37 -9.76
CA TRP A 90 -2.64 -11.76 -8.44
C TRP A 90 -1.55 -11.48 -7.42
N PHE A 91 -1.82 -10.60 -6.46
CA PHE A 91 -0.91 -10.27 -5.37
C PHE A 91 -1.29 -11.04 -4.11
N VAL A 92 -0.27 -11.43 -3.34
CA VAL A 92 -0.40 -12.10 -2.05
C VAL A 92 0.57 -11.44 -1.09
N PHE A 93 0.03 -10.77 -0.09
CA PHE A 93 0.74 -10.35 1.11
C PHE A 93 0.67 -11.48 2.13
N ASP A 94 1.82 -11.90 2.66
CA ASP A 94 1.96 -13.00 3.60
C ASP A 94 2.88 -12.57 4.75
N ARG A 95 2.30 -12.45 5.95
CA ARG A 95 3.04 -12.05 7.15
C ARG A 95 3.99 -13.12 7.65
N LYS A 96 3.62 -14.40 7.55
CA LYS A 96 4.46 -15.50 8.05
C LYS A 96 5.75 -15.60 7.23
N ARG A 97 5.62 -15.42 5.92
CA ARG A 97 6.76 -15.42 4.98
C ARG A 97 7.45 -14.06 4.89
N LYS A 98 6.84 -13.00 5.43
CA LYS A 98 7.29 -11.60 5.32
C LYS A 98 7.50 -11.15 3.87
N THR A 99 6.52 -11.47 3.02
CA THR A 99 6.60 -11.15 1.59
C THR A 99 5.31 -10.57 1.03
N LEU A 100 5.46 -9.68 0.05
CA LEU A 100 4.45 -9.36 -0.94
C LEU A 100 4.87 -9.98 -2.28
N SER A 101 4.20 -11.06 -2.66
CA SER A 101 4.47 -11.79 -3.89
C SER A 101 3.40 -11.51 -4.95
N TYR A 102 3.73 -11.65 -6.23
CA TYR A 102 2.74 -11.56 -7.30
C TYR A 102 2.92 -12.64 -8.37
N TYR A 103 1.78 -13.04 -8.93
CA TYR A 103 1.63 -14.18 -9.83
C TYR A 103 0.88 -13.76 -11.09
N SER A 104 0.88 -14.60 -12.13
CA SER A 104 0.07 -14.35 -13.32
C SER A 104 -1.42 -14.22 -12.97
N ASP A 105 -1.90 -15.13 -12.13
CA ASP A 105 -3.29 -15.30 -11.71
C ASP A 105 -3.33 -16.04 -10.36
N SER A 106 -4.53 -16.25 -9.80
CA SER A 106 -4.75 -16.87 -8.49
C SER A 106 -4.44 -18.37 -8.44
N SER A 107 -4.41 -19.07 -9.57
CA SER A 107 -4.11 -20.51 -9.65
C SER A 107 -2.62 -20.81 -9.86
N SER A 108 -1.86 -19.79 -10.26
CA SER A 108 -0.43 -19.89 -10.56
C SER A 108 0.41 -20.22 -9.32
N ARG A 109 1.21 -21.29 -9.41
CA ARG A 109 2.15 -21.69 -8.33
C ARG A 109 3.48 -20.93 -8.34
N LYS A 110 3.93 -20.46 -9.51
CA LYS A 110 5.21 -19.78 -9.68
C LYS A 110 5.05 -18.27 -9.55
N ALA A 111 5.73 -17.69 -8.57
CA ALA A 111 5.78 -16.24 -8.43
C ALA A 111 6.49 -15.59 -9.62
N ARG A 112 5.94 -14.49 -10.11
CA ARG A 112 6.56 -13.59 -11.10
C ARG A 112 7.49 -12.57 -10.45
N GLY A 113 7.32 -12.34 -9.15
CA GLY A 113 8.22 -11.54 -8.34
C GLY A 113 7.82 -11.62 -6.87
N VAL A 114 8.81 -11.38 -6.02
CA VAL A 114 8.69 -11.35 -4.56
C VAL A 114 9.29 -10.03 -4.09
N ILE A 115 8.59 -9.36 -3.19
CA ILE A 115 9.04 -8.15 -2.51
C ILE A 115 9.10 -8.51 -1.03
N TYR A 116 10.29 -8.45 -0.43
CA TYR A 116 10.45 -8.72 1.00
C TYR A 116 10.07 -7.49 1.80
N PHE A 117 9.46 -7.70 2.97
CA PHE A 117 9.05 -6.62 3.88
C PHE A 117 10.20 -5.69 4.25
N GLN A 118 11.38 -6.25 4.52
CA GLN A 118 12.62 -5.50 4.79
C GLN A 118 13.04 -4.57 3.65
N SER A 119 12.56 -4.78 2.42
CA SER A 119 12.89 -3.93 1.27
C SER A 119 11.88 -2.80 1.06
N ILE A 120 10.70 -2.88 1.68
CA ILE A 120 9.63 -1.91 1.50
C ILE A 120 9.93 -0.70 2.39
N GLU A 121 10.28 0.40 1.76
CA GLU A 121 10.63 1.66 2.41
C GLU A 121 9.39 2.53 2.59
N GLU A 122 8.55 2.63 1.55
CA GLU A 122 7.37 3.48 1.58
C GLU A 122 6.23 2.87 0.75
N VAL A 123 4.99 3.18 1.12
CA VAL A 123 3.80 2.96 0.30
C VAL A 123 2.96 4.23 0.30
N TYR A 124 2.57 4.71 -0.88
CA TYR A 124 1.83 5.97 -1.01
C TYR A 124 0.98 6.05 -2.28
N VAL A 125 -0.05 6.89 -2.27
CA VAL A 125 -0.90 7.16 -3.45
C VAL A 125 -0.16 8.09 -4.43
N ASP A 126 -0.24 7.82 -5.73
CA ASP A 126 0.43 8.60 -6.77
C ASP A 126 -0.33 9.90 -7.11
N HIS A 127 -0.41 10.82 -6.15
CA HIS A 127 -1.15 12.08 -6.33
C HIS A 127 -0.58 12.99 -7.43
N MET A 128 0.71 12.83 -7.76
CA MET A 128 1.38 13.61 -8.79
C MET A 128 1.22 13.00 -10.18
N ASN A 129 0.54 11.85 -10.30
CA ASN A 129 0.39 11.09 -11.54
C ASN A 129 1.74 10.89 -12.24
N THR A 130 2.75 10.45 -11.48
CA THR A 130 4.13 10.27 -11.96
C THR A 130 4.23 9.29 -13.12
N VAL A 131 3.20 8.46 -13.33
CA VAL A 131 3.04 7.57 -14.50
C VAL A 131 1.72 7.80 -15.23
N ARG A 132 1.73 7.51 -16.54
CA ARG A 132 0.49 7.47 -17.35
C ARG A 132 -0.34 6.23 -17.00
N SER A 133 -1.16 6.36 -15.96
CA SER A 133 -2.12 5.35 -15.53
C SER A 133 -3.49 5.53 -16.22
N PRO A 134 -4.17 4.45 -16.62
CA PRO A 134 -5.56 4.51 -17.08
C PRO A 134 -6.53 5.06 -16.02
N GLN A 135 -6.25 4.80 -14.73
CA GLN A 135 -7.06 5.30 -13.61
C GLN A 135 -6.14 5.89 -12.53
N PRO A 136 -5.71 7.16 -12.70
CA PRO A 136 -4.72 7.75 -11.81
C PRO A 136 -5.18 7.84 -10.35
N SER A 137 -6.48 8.07 -10.10
CA SER A 137 -7.06 8.10 -8.75
C SER A 137 -7.04 6.76 -8.00
N LEU A 138 -6.79 5.66 -8.71
CA LEU A 138 -6.67 4.31 -8.14
C LEU A 138 -5.22 3.80 -8.15
N THR A 139 -4.26 4.69 -8.42
CA THR A 139 -2.84 4.34 -8.54
C THR A 139 -2.07 4.66 -7.27
N PHE A 140 -1.29 3.69 -6.82
CA PHE A 140 -0.40 3.80 -5.67
C PHE A 140 0.95 3.17 -5.98
N ILE A 141 1.95 3.55 -5.19
CA ILE A 141 3.34 3.19 -5.38
C ILE A 141 3.83 2.49 -4.12
N ILE A 142 4.49 1.35 -4.32
CA ILE A 142 5.34 0.74 -3.30
C ILE A 142 6.78 1.05 -3.70
N LYS A 143 7.47 1.80 -2.85
CA LYS A 143 8.90 2.10 -2.99
C LYS A 143 9.70 1.06 -2.22
N THR A 144 10.61 0.41 -2.93
CA THR A 144 11.61 -0.46 -2.34
C THR A 144 13.00 0.11 -2.55
N SER A 145 13.98 -0.40 -1.81
CA SER A 145 15.40 0.01 -1.89
C SER A 145 16.04 -0.06 -3.27
N SER A 146 15.45 -0.81 -4.21
CA SER A 146 15.97 -0.96 -5.57
C SER A 146 14.96 -0.61 -6.66
N ARG A 147 13.68 -0.39 -6.31
CA ARG A 147 12.62 -0.34 -7.32
C ARG A 147 11.33 0.33 -6.84
N LEU A 148 10.72 1.10 -7.75
CA LEU A 148 9.33 1.52 -7.64
C LEU A 148 8.37 0.52 -8.30
N TYR A 149 7.32 0.15 -7.58
CA TYR A 149 6.22 -0.65 -8.06
C TYR A 149 4.96 0.23 -8.17
N HIS A 150 4.66 0.66 -9.40
CA HIS A 150 3.40 1.34 -9.71
C HIS A 150 2.29 0.30 -9.86
N LEU A 151 1.26 0.45 -9.04
CA LEU A 151 0.14 -0.47 -8.89
C LEU A 151 -1.18 0.30 -9.01
N MET A 152 -2.17 -0.31 -9.65
CA MET A 152 -3.50 0.26 -9.82
C MET A 152 -4.52 -0.74 -9.28
N ALA A 153 -5.33 -0.31 -8.33
CA ALA A 153 -6.39 -1.11 -7.71
C ALA A 153 -7.66 -1.12 -8.58
N PRO A 154 -8.52 -2.16 -8.43
CA PRO A 154 -9.79 -2.23 -9.15
C PRO A 154 -10.85 -1.25 -8.61
N SER A 155 -10.74 -0.85 -7.34
CA SER A 155 -11.68 0.04 -6.65
C SER A 155 -10.97 0.92 -5.61
N PRO A 156 -11.56 2.08 -5.23
CA PRO A 156 -11.05 2.89 -4.13
C PRO A 156 -10.94 2.10 -2.82
N GLU A 157 -11.91 1.25 -2.53
CA GLU A 157 -11.98 0.40 -1.34
C GLU A 157 -10.80 -0.56 -1.30
N ALA A 158 -10.57 -1.29 -2.40
CA ALA A 158 -9.43 -2.19 -2.52
C ALA A 158 -8.10 -1.45 -2.39
N MET A 159 -7.96 -0.26 -2.98
CA MET A 159 -6.74 0.54 -2.86
C MET A 159 -6.43 0.87 -1.39
N ARG A 160 -7.43 1.35 -0.63
CA ARG A 160 -7.23 1.71 0.77
C ARG A 160 -6.85 0.48 1.61
N VAL A 161 -7.46 -0.68 1.35
CA VAL A 161 -7.06 -1.93 2.01
C VAL A 161 -5.63 -2.32 1.68
N TRP A 162 -5.23 -2.29 0.39
CA TRP A 162 -3.87 -2.64 -0.01
C TRP A 162 -2.81 -1.71 0.58
N VAL A 163 -3.06 -0.40 0.61
CA VAL A 163 -2.15 0.56 1.23
C VAL A 163 -1.97 0.24 2.71
N ASP A 164 -3.06 0.09 3.46
CA ASP A 164 -2.99 -0.20 4.90
C ASP A 164 -2.33 -1.56 5.17
N VAL A 165 -2.66 -2.60 4.40
CA VAL A 165 -2.04 -3.93 4.49
C VAL A 165 -0.53 -3.86 4.26
N VAL A 166 -0.09 -3.25 3.15
CA VAL A 166 1.34 -3.15 2.83
C VAL A 166 2.08 -2.34 3.89
N PHE A 167 1.44 -1.29 4.42
CA PHE A 167 1.99 -0.48 5.49
C PHE A 167 2.28 -1.29 6.76
N THR A 168 1.44 -2.27 7.11
CA THR A 168 1.70 -3.14 8.27
C THR A 168 2.97 -3.99 8.12
N GLY A 169 3.38 -4.31 6.88
CA GLY A 169 4.55 -5.13 6.58
C GLY A 169 5.78 -4.33 6.13
N ALA A 170 5.72 -3.00 6.09
CA ALA A 170 6.85 -2.18 5.64
C ALA A 170 7.92 -2.10 6.75
N GLU A 171 9.05 -2.78 6.56
CA GLU A 171 10.14 -2.87 7.55
C GLU A 171 11.43 -2.16 7.09
N GLY A 172 11.51 -1.70 5.84
CA GLY A 172 12.69 -1.09 5.24
C GLY A 172 12.87 0.41 5.53
N TYR A 173 12.14 0.96 6.49
CA TYR A 173 12.35 2.34 6.92
C TYR A 173 13.75 2.48 7.52
N HIS A 174 14.60 3.27 6.88
CA HIS A 174 15.86 3.69 7.48
C HIS A 174 15.56 4.77 8.53
N GLU A 175 15.73 4.43 9.81
CA GLU A 175 15.99 5.44 10.84
C GLU A 175 17.21 6.23 10.35
N PHE A 176 17.06 7.54 10.22
CA PHE A 176 18.11 8.42 9.72
C PHE A 176 19.45 8.06 10.33
N ASP A 177 20.41 7.73 9.46
CA ASP A 177 21.82 7.62 9.77
C ASP A 177 22.22 8.86 10.58
N HIS A 178 22.37 8.70 11.89
CA HIS A 178 22.97 9.73 12.73
C HIS A 178 24.45 9.71 12.37
N GLY A 179 24.78 10.47 11.33
CA GLY A 179 26.15 10.76 10.95
C GLY A 179 26.93 11.17 12.19
N ILE A 180 27.90 10.32 12.54
CA ILE A 180 29.01 10.65 13.43
C ILE A 180 29.98 11.55 12.65
#